data_AF-A0A967SMT4-F1
#
_entry.id   AF-A0A967SMT4-F1
#
_cell.length_a   1.000
_cell.length_b   1.000
_cell.length_c   1.000
_cell.angle_alpha   90.00
_cell.angle_beta   90.00
_cell.angle_gamma   90.00
#
_symmetry.space_group_name_H-M   'P 1'
#
loop_
_entity.id
_entity.type
_entity.pdbx_description
1 polymer ?
#
loop_
_entity_poly.entity_id
_entity_poly.type
_entity_poly.pdbx_seq_one_letter_code
_entity_poly.pdbx_strand_id
1 'polypeptide(L)' 'SISIRDVTKEIELDVVHGGTVTDQYSQTKAGFEVEGSINRKEFGLTWSAVTEAGNVVVGDEIKLQLNVQFIKN' A
#
# COMPACT_ATOMS: atom_id res chain seq x y z
N SER A 1 -1.23 8.31 7.48
CA SER A 1 -1.12 7.15 8.38
C SER A 1 -1.88 5.94 7.86
N ILE A 2 -1.41 4.76 8.23
CA ILE A 2 -2.15 3.49 8.14
C ILE A 2 -2.47 2.99 9.55
N SER A 3 -3.69 2.49 9.73
CA SER A 3 -4.15 1.89 10.98
C SER A 3 -4.47 0.42 10.75
N ILE A 4 -3.79 -0.45 11.49
CA ILE A 4 -4.03 -1.90 11.47
C ILE A 4 -4.39 -2.31 12.89
N ARG A 5 -5.66 -2.69 13.08
CA ARG A 5 -6.28 -2.91 14.39
C ARG A 5 -6.13 -1.67 15.30
N ASP A 6 -5.39 -1.80 16.39
CA ASP A 6 -5.14 -0.84 17.44
C ASP A 6 -3.82 -0.06 17.26
N VAL A 7 -3.02 -0.38 16.23
CA VAL A 7 -1.77 0.32 15.92
C VAL A 7 -1.94 1.24 14.71
N THR A 8 -1.59 2.51 14.88
CA THR A 8 -1.55 3.52 13.80
C THR A 8 -0.14 4.03 13.62
N LYS A 9 0.34 4.04 12.38
CA LYS A 9 1.67 4.52 12.02
C LYS A 9 1.63 5.40 10.78
N GLU A 10 2.50 6.39 10.75
CA GLU A 10 2.80 7.12 9.52
C GLU A 10 3.68 6.27 8.62
N ILE A 11 3.37 6.29 7.33
CA ILE A 11 4.10 5.59 6.29
C ILE A 11 4.36 6.56 5.15
N GLU A 12 5.51 6.42 4.51
CA GLU A 12 5.82 7.12 3.27
C GLU A 12 5.33 6.29 2.10
N LEU A 13 4.75 6.96 1.10
CA LEU A 13 4.23 6.33 -0.10
C LEU A 13 4.78 7.08 -1.30
N ASP A 14 5.30 6.32 -2.26
CA ASP A 14 5.73 6.83 -3.55
C ASP A 14 4.50 6.94 -4.45
N VAL A 15 4.25 8.13 -4.98
CA VAL A 15 3.07 8.41 -5.81
C VAL A 15 3.51 8.90 -7.17
N VAL A 16 3.07 8.21 -8.21
CA VAL A 16 3.25 8.61 -9.61
C VAL A 16 1.92 9.09 -10.17
N HIS A 17 1.89 10.34 -10.66
CA HIS A 17 0.74 10.85 -11.40
C HIS A 17 0.76 10.29 -12.83
N GLY A 18 -0.18 9.39 -13.13
CA GLY A 18 -0.30 8.74 -14.43
C GLY A 18 -0.98 9.61 -15.50
N GLY A 19 -1.45 10.82 -15.12
CA GLY A 19 -2.07 11.78 -16.01
C GLY A 19 -3.52 12.11 -15.64
N THR A 20 -4.05 13.09 -16.36
CA THR A 20 -5.42 13.59 -16.19
C THR A 20 -6.08 13.70 -17.57
N VAL A 21 -7.28 13.14 -17.72
CA VAL A 21 -8.02 13.07 -18.98
C VAL A 21 -9.46 13.48 -18.76
N THR A 22 -10.04 14.24 -19.68
CA THR A 22 -11.50 14.45 -19.74
C THR A 22 -12.10 13.39 -20.64
N ASP A 23 -13.06 12.63 -20.13
CA ASP A 23 -13.71 11.56 -20.88
C ASP A 23 -14.84 12.08 -21.80
N GLN A 24 -15.46 11.16 -22.54
CA GLN A 24 -16.56 11.44 -23.48
C GLN A 24 -17.84 11.96 -22.79
N TYR A 25 -17.94 11.81 -21.46
CA TYR A 25 -19.06 12.29 -20.64
C TYR A 25 -18.72 13.63 -19.96
N SER A 26 -17.66 14.31 -20.42
CA SER A 26 -17.16 15.56 -19.85
C SER A 26 -16.71 15.45 -18.38
N GLN A 27 -16.38 14.24 -17.91
CA GLN A 27 -15.81 14.03 -16.58
C GLN A 27 -14.28 14.12 -16.64
N THR A 28 -13.69 14.98 -15.82
CA THR A 28 -12.23 14.99 -15.65
C THR A 28 -11.83 13.89 -14.68
N LYS A 29 -10.96 12.98 -15.15
CA LYS A 29 -10.42 11.85 -14.40
C LYS A 29 -8.92 11.99 -14.22
N ALA A 30 -8.39 11.65 -13.06
CA ALA A 30 -6.96 11.60 -12.78
C ALA A 30 -6.56 10.21 -12.27
N GLY A 31 -5.48 9.65 -12.83
CA GLY A 31 -4.94 8.34 -12.46
C GLY A 31 -3.65 8.46 -11.66
N PHE A 32 -3.47 7.59 -10.68
CA PHE A 32 -2.27 7.52 -9.85
C PHE A 32 -1.86 6.08 -9.61
N GLU A 33 -0.56 5.84 -9.66
CA GLU A 33 0.09 4.62 -9.17
C GLU A 33 0.75 4.97 -7.84
N VAL A 34 0.52 4.13 -6.82
CA VAL A 34 1.05 4.34 -5.47
C VAL A 34 1.74 3.07 -5.01
N GLU A 35 3.00 3.21 -4.63
CA GLU A 35 3.81 2.13 -4.06
C GLU A 35 4.30 2.49 -2.66
N GLY A 36 4.62 1.47 -1.88
CA GLY A 36 5.25 1.62 -0.58
C GLY A 36 5.48 0.28 0.10
N SER A 37 6.11 0.29 1.27
CA SER A 37 6.27 -0.93 2.06
C SER A 37 6.07 -0.65 3.55
N ILE A 38 5.62 -1.68 4.26
CA ILE A 38 5.44 -1.65 5.71
C ILE A 38 6.03 -2.92 6.33
N ASN A 39 6.46 -2.84 7.59
CA ASN A 39 6.89 -4.01 8.35
C ASN A 39 5.76 -4.51 9.25
N ARG A 40 5.30 -5.76 9.05
CA ARG A 40 4.18 -6.34 9.82
C ARG A 40 4.43 -6.37 11.34
N LYS A 41 5.68 -6.52 11.77
CA LYS A 41 6.04 -6.58 13.19
C LYS A 41 5.80 -5.25 13.88
N GLU A 42 5.90 -4.14 13.16
CA GLU A 42 5.59 -2.81 13.68
C GLU A 42 4.12 -2.61 14.02
N PHE A 43 3.24 -3.45 13.47
CA PHE A 43 1.81 -3.49 13.75
C PHE A 43 1.43 -4.64 14.70
N GLY A 44 2.40 -5.19 15.43
CA GLY A 44 2.18 -6.27 16.40
C GLY A 44 1.96 -7.66 15.78
N LEU A 45 2.07 -7.80 14.45
CA LEU A 45 1.96 -9.08 13.77
C LEU A 45 3.31 -9.81 13.80
N THR A 46 3.66 -10.39 14.95
CA THR A 46 4.98 -11.00 15.19
C THR A 46 5.05 -12.50 14.90
N TRP A 47 3.93 -13.17 14.65
CA TRP A 47 3.90 -14.61 14.37
C TRP A 47 4.86 -14.95 13.24
N SER A 48 5.79 -15.86 13.50
CA SER A 48 6.78 -16.30 12.52
C SER A 48 6.88 -17.81 12.65
N ALA A 49 6.46 -18.55 11.63
CA ALA A 49 6.80 -19.96 11.53
C ALA A 49 8.24 -20.08 11.02
N VAL A 50 9.02 -20.95 11.65
CA VAL A 50 10.37 -21.31 11.24
C VAL A 50 10.30 -22.71 10.63
N THR A 51 10.88 -22.91 9.46
CA THR A 51 10.96 -24.23 8.83
C THR A 51 11.90 -25.15 9.62
N GLU A 52 11.84 -26.46 9.40
CA GLU A 52 12.80 -27.41 10.00
C GLU A 52 14.26 -27.08 9.66
N ALA A 53 14.50 -26.35 8.57
CA ALA A 53 15.81 -25.87 8.13
C ALA A 53 16.19 -24.47 8.68
N GLY A 54 15.38 -23.87 9.56
CA GLY A 54 15.67 -22.57 10.19
C GLY A 54 15.26 -21.33 9.38
N ASN A 55 14.58 -21.49 8.24
CA ASN A 55 14.14 -20.36 7.42
C ASN A 55 12.82 -19.76 7.93
N VAL A 56 12.66 -18.45 7.81
CA VAL A 56 11.42 -17.76 8.14
C VAL A 56 10.38 -18.00 7.04
N VAL A 57 9.19 -18.48 7.42
CA VAL A 57 8.10 -18.79 6.49
C VAL A 57 7.34 -17.54 6.03
N VAL A 58 7.37 -16.46 6.82
CA VAL A 58 6.64 -15.21 6.53
C VAL A 58 7.58 -14.01 6.58
N GLY A 59 7.72 -13.36 5.42
CA GLY A 59 8.47 -12.10 5.30
C GLY A 59 7.93 -11.02 6.22
N ASP A 60 8.81 -10.17 6.71
CA ASP A 60 8.42 -9.04 7.57
C ASP A 60 7.91 -7.85 6.76
N GLU A 61 8.48 -7.64 5.57
CA GLU A 61 8.09 -6.59 4.63
C GLU A 61 6.81 -6.97 3.87
N ILE A 62 5.85 -6.07 3.89
CA ILE A 62 4.62 -6.12 3.08
C ILE A 62 4.72 -4.98 2.07
N LYS A 63 4.67 -5.31 0.79
CA LYS A 63 4.59 -4.32 -0.29
C LYS A 63 3.15 -3.89 -0.50
N LEU A 64 2.95 -2.58 -0.62
CA LEU A 64 1.69 -1.94 -0.95
C LEU A 64 1.78 -1.50 -2.41
N GLN A 65 0.80 -1.92 -3.21
CA GLN A 65 0.67 -1.52 -4.61
C GLN A 65 -0.78 -1.14 -4.87
N LEU A 66 -1.02 0.12 -5.21
CA LEU A 66 -2.35 0.66 -5.47
C LEU A 66 -2.37 1.34 -6.83
N ASN A 67 -3.41 1.06 -7.60
CA ASN A 67 -3.73 1.75 -8.84
C ASN A 67 -5.10 2.38 -8.66
N VAL A 68 -5.16 3.72 -8.63
CA VAL A 68 -6.37 4.47 -8.27
C VAL A 68 -6.73 5.52 -9.30
N GLN A 69 -8.02 5.78 -9.43
CA GLN A 69 -8.56 6.81 -10.32
C GLN A 69 -9.59 7.66 -9.58
N PHE A 70 -9.53 8.97 -9.76
CA PHE A 70 -10.46 9.93 -9.18
C PHE A 70 -11.21 10.69 -10.27
N ILE A 71 -12.45 11.12 -9.97
CA ILE A 71 -13.25 12.01 -10.81
C ILE A 71 -13.29 13.38 -10.12
N LYS A 72 -13.05 14.45 -10.88
CA LYS A 72 -13.19 15.82 -10.42
C LYS A 72 -14.68 16.15 -10.25
N ASN A 73 -15.06 16.52 -9.02
CA ASN A 73 -16.37 17.11 -8.71
C ASN A 73 -16.42 18.59 -9.06
#